data_AF-A0A8C5URJ7-F1
#
_entry.id   AF-A0A8C5URJ7-F1
#
_cell.length_a   1.000
_cell.length_b   1.000
_cell.length_c   1.000
_cell.angle_alpha   90.00
_cell.angle_beta   90.00
_cell.angle_gamma   90.00
#
_symmetry.space_group_name_H-M   'P 1'
#
loop_
_entity.id
_entity.type
_entity.pdbx_description
1 polymer ?
#
loop_
_entity_poly.entity_id
_entity_poly.type
_entity_poly.pdbx_seq_one_letter_code
_entity_poly.pdbx_strand_id
1 'polypeptide(L)'
;MGCDRNCGLITGAVIGAVLAVFGGILMPVGDMLIEKTIKKEVVLEEGTIAFKNWVKTGTDVYRQFWIYDVQNPQEVMVNSSNIKVKQRGPYTYRVRYLAKDNITQDPEDHTVSFVQPNGAIFEPSLSVGTENDTFTVLNLAVAAAAHIYQNAFVQSVLNSLIKKSKSSMFQTRTLKELLWGYKDPFLTLVPYNIPTTVGLFYPYNNTADGVYKVFNGKDNISNVAIIDTYKGKKNLSFWPSYCDMINGTDAASFPPFVEKTRVLQFFSSDICRKTCVHFTSPFSTCKS
;
A
#
# COMPACT_ATOMS: atom_id res chain seq x y z
N MET A 1 -0.31 -70.71 34.72
CA MET A 1 -0.82 -69.32 34.66
C MET A 1 -0.81 -68.89 33.19
N GLY A 2 -1.87 -69.25 32.45
CA GLY A 2 -2.02 -68.86 31.05
C GLY A 2 -2.73 -67.52 30.98
N CYS A 3 -2.05 -66.49 30.48
CA CYS A 3 -2.68 -65.22 30.19
C CYS A 3 -3.63 -65.44 28.99
N ASP A 4 -4.93 -65.27 29.20
CA ASP A 4 -5.96 -65.58 28.21
C ASP A 4 -5.81 -64.64 27.00
N ARG A 5 -5.38 -65.18 25.85
CA ARG A 5 -5.11 -64.41 24.61
C ARG A 5 -6.32 -63.61 24.14
N ASN A 6 -7.54 -64.09 24.43
CA ASN A 6 -8.79 -63.39 24.16
C ASN A 6 -9.00 -62.17 25.05
N CYS A 7 -8.56 -62.21 26.32
CA CYS A 7 -8.67 -61.09 27.24
C CYS A 7 -7.76 -59.93 26.83
N GLY A 8 -6.55 -60.23 26.33
CA GLY A 8 -5.64 -59.23 25.75
C GLY A 8 -6.19 -58.56 24.48
N LEU A 9 -6.81 -59.33 23.59
CA LEU A 9 -7.45 -58.81 22.37
C LEU A 9 -8.66 -57.91 22.67
N ILE A 10 -9.52 -58.31 23.60
CA ILE A 10 -10.68 -57.50 24.02
C ILE A 10 -10.22 -56.21 24.70
N THR A 11 -9.24 -56.29 25.60
CA THR A 11 -8.68 -55.11 26.27
C THR A 11 -8.04 -54.14 25.27
N GLY A 12 -7.29 -54.66 24.29
CA GLY A 12 -6.72 -53.85 23.22
C GLY A 12 -7.79 -53.16 22.34
N ALA A 13 -8.86 -53.87 21.99
CA ALA A 13 -9.97 -53.31 21.21
C ALA A 13 -10.73 -52.23 21.97
N VAL A 14 -10.97 -52.41 23.28
CA VAL A 14 -11.61 -51.41 24.14
C VAL A 14 -10.74 -50.16 24.27
N ILE A 15 -9.43 -50.31 24.50
CA ILE A 15 -8.50 -49.18 24.55
C ILE A 15 -8.45 -48.45 23.21
N GLY A 16 -8.39 -49.19 22.10
CA GLY A 16 -8.41 -48.60 20.75
C GLY A 16 -9.68 -47.82 20.46
N ALA A 17 -10.85 -48.36 20.83
CA ALA A 17 -12.13 -47.67 20.69
C ALA A 17 -12.20 -46.39 21.54
N VAL A 18 -11.72 -46.45 22.80
CA VAL A 18 -11.66 -45.28 23.68
C VAL A 18 -10.72 -44.20 23.13
N LEU A 19 -9.54 -44.57 22.61
CA LEU A 19 -8.62 -43.63 21.98
C LEU A 19 -9.19 -43.01 20.70
N ALA A 20 -9.93 -43.78 19.89
CA ALA A 20 -10.59 -43.28 18.70
C ALA A 20 -11.70 -42.27 19.05
N VAL A 21 -12.52 -42.58 20.06
CA VAL A 21 -13.55 -41.66 20.58
C VAL A 21 -12.92 -40.39 21.16
N PHE A 22 -11.86 -40.54 21.96
CA PHE A 22 -11.15 -39.42 22.55
C PHE A 22 -10.48 -38.54 21.49
N GLY A 23 -9.84 -39.13 20.47
CA GLY A 23 -9.29 -38.41 19.32
C GLY A 23 -10.38 -37.68 18.51
N GLY A 24 -11.52 -38.34 18.29
CA GLY A 24 -12.67 -37.74 17.61
C GLY A 24 -13.28 -36.54 18.35
N ILE A 25 -13.18 -36.51 19.68
CA ILE A 25 -13.61 -35.35 20.51
C ILE A 25 -12.52 -34.28 20.57
N LEU A 26 -11.24 -34.66 20.67
CA LEU A 26 -10.14 -33.71 20.79
C LEU A 26 -9.93 -32.86 19.53
N MET A 27 -10.14 -33.42 18.33
CA MET A 27 -10.03 -32.68 17.07
C MET A 27 -10.94 -31.42 17.05
N PRO A 28 -12.28 -31.52 17.19
CA PRO A 28 -13.15 -30.36 17.19
C PRO A 28 -12.92 -29.43 18.39
N VAL A 29 -12.57 -29.97 19.57
CA VAL A 29 -12.22 -29.13 20.73
C VAL A 29 -10.95 -28.32 20.47
N GLY A 30 -9.94 -28.93 19.84
CA GLY A 30 -8.72 -28.26 19.40
C GLY A 30 -9.02 -27.11 18.45
N ASP A 31 -9.80 -27.38 17.39
CA ASP A 31 -10.20 -26.35 16.42
C ASP A 31 -10.95 -25.19 17.09
N MET A 32 -11.88 -25.48 18.00
CA MET A 32 -12.60 -24.45 18.75
C MET A 32 -11.69 -23.58 19.64
N LEU A 33 -10.69 -24.19 20.29
CA LEU A 33 -9.72 -23.45 21.11
C LEU A 33 -8.80 -22.58 20.26
N ILE A 34 -8.36 -23.09 19.11
CA ILE A 34 -7.56 -22.34 18.14
C ILE A 34 -8.36 -21.16 17.62
N GLU A 35 -9.59 -21.37 17.18
CA GLU A 35 -10.46 -20.31 16.65
C GLU A 35 -10.71 -19.21 17.70
N LYS A 36 -11.00 -19.60 18.95
CA LYS A 36 -11.16 -18.64 20.07
C LYS A 36 -9.90 -17.83 20.33
N THR A 37 -8.73 -18.48 20.29
CA THR A 37 -7.45 -17.81 20.52
C THR A 37 -7.15 -16.83 19.39
N ILE A 38 -7.36 -17.22 18.13
CA ILE A 38 -7.20 -16.35 16.95
C ILE A 38 -8.14 -15.14 17.06
N LYS A 39 -9.43 -15.37 17.36
CA LYS A 39 -10.41 -14.28 17.48
C LYS A 39 -10.03 -13.25 18.54
N LYS A 40 -9.28 -13.65 19.59
CA LYS A 40 -8.78 -12.74 20.62
C LYS A 40 -7.50 -12.02 20.21
N GLU A 41 -6.53 -12.74 19.64
CA GLU A 41 -5.20 -12.20 19.29
C GLU A 41 -5.18 -11.33 18.02
N VAL A 42 -6.21 -11.44 17.17
CA VAL A 42 -6.33 -10.68 15.92
C VAL A 42 -7.00 -9.31 16.12
N VAL A 43 -7.65 -9.06 17.27
CA VAL A 43 -8.25 -7.75 17.60
C VAL A 43 -7.18 -6.67 17.65
N LEU A 44 -7.46 -5.49 17.09
CA LEU A 44 -6.57 -4.33 17.15
C LEU A 44 -6.74 -3.60 18.49
N GLU A 45 -6.29 -4.21 19.57
CA GLU A 45 -6.32 -3.68 20.93
C GLU A 45 -4.94 -3.81 21.59
N GLU A 46 -4.60 -2.89 22.49
CA GLU A 46 -3.32 -2.94 23.20
C GLU A 46 -3.11 -4.29 23.90
N GLY A 47 -1.94 -4.89 23.70
CA GLY A 47 -1.58 -6.19 24.26
C GLY A 47 -1.64 -7.36 23.28
N THR A 48 -2.45 -7.28 22.21
CA THR A 48 -2.57 -8.37 21.23
C THR A 48 -1.36 -8.44 20.27
N ILE A 49 -1.14 -9.60 19.68
CA ILE A 49 -0.10 -9.79 18.64
C ILE A 49 -0.41 -8.95 17.40
N ALA A 50 -1.67 -8.88 16.98
CA ALA A 50 -2.07 -8.11 15.80
C ALA A 50 -1.83 -6.62 15.99
N PHE A 51 -2.16 -6.05 17.15
CA PHE A 51 -1.96 -4.63 17.42
C PHE A 51 -0.48 -4.24 17.35
N LYS A 52 0.42 -5.03 17.96
CA LYS A 52 1.88 -4.76 17.90
C LYS A 52 2.41 -4.69 16.46
N ASN A 53 2.05 -5.68 15.63
CA ASN A 53 2.47 -5.72 14.22
C ASN A 53 1.76 -4.66 13.36
N TRP A 54 0.53 -4.30 13.73
CA TRP A 54 -0.23 -3.27 13.03
C TRP A 54 0.34 -1.87 13.29
N VAL A 55 0.71 -1.55 14.53
CA VAL A 55 1.36 -0.27 14.87
C VAL A 55 2.69 -0.11 14.16
N LYS A 56 3.55 -1.13 14.24
CA LYS A 56 4.84 -1.16 13.57
C LYS A 56 5.08 -2.56 13.00
N THR A 57 5.12 -2.64 11.67
CA THR A 57 5.40 -3.91 10.98
C THR A 57 6.79 -4.43 11.33
N GLY A 58 6.89 -5.74 11.60
CA GLY A 58 8.17 -6.42 11.78
C GLY A 58 8.92 -6.71 10.48
N THR A 59 8.26 -6.49 9.32
CA THR A 59 8.83 -6.76 7.99
C THR A 59 9.25 -5.47 7.31
N ASP A 60 10.41 -5.51 6.68
CA ASP A 60 10.90 -4.41 5.85
C ASP A 60 10.15 -4.35 4.52
N VAL A 61 9.57 -3.18 4.24
CA VAL A 61 8.87 -2.91 2.99
C VAL A 61 9.79 -2.11 2.07
N TYR A 62 10.03 -2.64 0.88
CA TYR A 62 10.83 -1.97 -0.14
C TYR A 62 9.94 -1.49 -1.29
N ARG A 63 10.24 -0.30 -1.80
CA ARG A 63 9.66 0.27 -3.02
C ARG A 63 10.77 0.43 -4.05
N GLN A 64 10.62 -0.24 -5.18
CA GLN A 64 11.59 -0.21 -6.26
C GLN A 64 11.05 0.62 -7.43
N PHE A 65 11.85 1.54 -7.92
CA PHE A 65 11.51 2.41 -9.04
C PHE A 65 12.26 2.01 -10.30
N TRP A 66 11.55 1.98 -11.42
CA TRP A 66 12.12 1.91 -12.76
C TRP A 66 11.69 3.14 -13.54
N ILE A 67 12.69 3.87 -14.07
CA ILE A 67 12.45 5.07 -14.85
C ILE A 67 12.57 4.75 -16.34
N TYR A 68 11.62 5.22 -17.13
CA TYR A 68 11.67 5.16 -18.59
C TYR A 68 12.43 6.38 -19.12
N ASP A 69 13.71 6.17 -19.46
CA ASP A 69 14.62 7.18 -19.98
C ASP A 69 14.36 7.40 -21.47
N VAL A 70 14.00 8.62 -21.88
CA VAL A 70 13.60 8.94 -23.26
C VAL A 70 14.83 9.08 -24.15
N GLN A 71 14.85 8.35 -25.27
CA GLN A 71 16.01 8.24 -26.17
C GLN A 71 15.94 9.21 -27.37
N ASN A 72 14.75 9.67 -27.77
CA ASN A 72 14.53 10.52 -28.94
C ASN A 72 13.69 11.79 -28.65
N PRO A 73 14.02 12.59 -27.61
CA PRO A 73 13.18 13.72 -27.17
C PRO A 73 12.94 14.79 -28.25
N GLN A 74 13.94 15.08 -29.09
CA GLN A 74 13.83 16.09 -30.16
C GLN A 74 12.92 15.62 -31.30
N GLU A 75 13.02 14.33 -31.67
CA GLU A 75 12.20 13.74 -32.72
C GLU A 75 10.71 13.75 -32.33
N VAL A 76 10.41 13.44 -31.06
CA VAL A 76 9.05 13.50 -30.53
C VAL A 76 8.53 14.94 -30.53
N MET A 77 9.32 15.90 -30.08
CA MET A 77 8.89 17.30 -29.95
C MET A 77 8.63 17.97 -31.31
N VAL A 78 9.44 17.68 -32.34
CA VAL A 78 9.34 18.34 -33.65
C VAL A 78 8.47 17.55 -34.62
N ASN A 79 8.63 16.22 -34.67
CA ASN A 79 7.99 15.38 -35.69
C ASN A 79 6.77 14.62 -35.15
N SER A 80 6.42 14.78 -33.87
CA SER A 80 5.37 13.98 -33.21
C SER A 80 5.57 12.47 -33.36
N SER A 81 6.83 12.01 -33.35
CA SER A 81 7.15 10.59 -33.49
C SER A 81 6.90 9.81 -32.19
N ASN A 82 6.92 8.48 -32.27
CA ASN A 82 6.77 7.62 -31.10
C ASN A 82 7.94 7.79 -30.12
N ILE A 83 7.62 7.83 -28.83
CA ILE A 83 8.61 7.95 -27.75
C ILE A 83 9.36 6.62 -27.58
N LYS A 84 10.65 6.63 -27.90
CA LYS A 84 11.55 5.50 -27.64
C LYS A 84 12.08 5.64 -26.22
N VAL A 85 11.86 4.63 -25.39
CA VAL A 85 12.27 4.63 -23.98
C VAL A 85 13.17 3.45 -23.66
N LYS A 86 14.10 3.66 -22.72
CA LYS A 86 14.91 2.61 -22.11
C LYS A 86 14.62 2.55 -20.61
N GLN A 87 14.15 1.42 -20.12
CA GLN A 87 13.88 1.23 -18.70
C GLN A 87 15.20 1.12 -17.93
N ARG A 88 15.33 1.85 -16.82
CA ARG A 88 16.50 1.82 -15.93
C ARG A 88 16.04 1.68 -14.47
N GLY A 89 16.56 0.69 -13.77
CA GLY A 89 16.24 0.37 -12.37
C GLY A 89 16.70 -1.06 -12.00
N PRO A 90 16.43 -1.53 -10.78
CA PRO A 90 15.67 -0.84 -9.74
C PRO A 90 16.48 0.25 -9.02
N TYR A 91 15.79 1.31 -8.60
CA TYR A 91 16.24 2.19 -7.52
C TYR A 91 15.38 1.91 -6.29
N THR A 92 15.99 1.36 -5.25
CA THR A 92 15.29 0.74 -4.12
C THR A 92 15.28 1.68 -2.93
N TYR A 93 14.09 1.86 -2.33
CA TYR A 93 13.91 2.60 -1.09
C TYR A 93 13.20 1.72 -0.05
N ARG A 94 13.70 1.72 1.18
CA ARG A 94 12.97 1.20 2.34
C ARG A 94 11.90 2.22 2.74
N VAL A 95 10.65 1.78 2.74
CA VAL A 95 9.47 2.59 3.04
C VAL A 95 8.66 1.94 4.17
N ARG A 96 7.66 2.65 4.71
CA ARG A 96 6.76 2.14 5.77
C ARG A 96 7.49 1.58 7.01
N TYR A 97 8.69 2.09 7.31
CA TYR A 97 9.46 1.72 8.50
C TYR A 97 9.05 2.52 9.75
N LEU A 98 8.29 3.60 9.57
CA LEU A 98 7.73 4.43 10.63
C LEU A 98 6.47 3.77 11.20
N ALA A 99 6.34 3.80 12.54
CA ALA A 99 5.15 3.33 13.22
C ALA A 99 3.96 4.25 12.92
N LYS A 100 2.75 3.69 12.96
CA LYS A 100 1.51 4.47 12.96
C LYS A 100 1.50 5.43 14.15
N ASP A 101 0.95 6.62 13.93
CA ASP A 101 0.95 7.72 14.91
C ASP A 101 -0.49 8.20 15.19
N ASN A 102 -0.66 9.01 16.24
CA ASN A 102 -1.96 9.52 16.72
C ASN A 102 -3.01 8.41 16.86
N ILE A 103 -2.62 7.30 17.50
CA ILE A 103 -3.49 6.14 17.68
C ILE A 103 -4.50 6.41 18.80
N THR A 104 -5.78 6.37 18.47
CA THR A 104 -6.88 6.60 19.42
C THR A 104 -7.92 5.50 19.29
N GLN A 105 -8.19 4.79 20.38
CA GLN A 105 -9.25 3.78 20.44
C GLN A 105 -10.58 4.44 20.78
N ASP A 106 -11.63 4.00 20.12
CA ASP A 106 -13.01 4.41 20.35
C ASP A 106 -13.80 3.17 20.81
N PRO A 107 -14.10 3.07 22.12
CA PRO A 107 -14.77 1.90 22.69
C PRO A 107 -16.26 1.83 22.33
N GLU A 108 -16.90 2.95 21.98
CA GLU A 108 -18.33 2.99 21.64
C GLU A 108 -18.56 2.45 20.23
N ASP A 109 -17.75 2.90 19.27
CA ASP A 109 -17.85 2.47 17.88
C ASP A 109 -17.04 1.20 17.55
N HIS A 110 -16.27 0.68 18.51
CA HIS A 110 -15.32 -0.43 18.31
C HIS A 110 -14.33 -0.16 17.16
N THR A 111 -13.75 1.04 17.15
CA THR A 111 -12.81 1.46 16.12
C THR A 111 -11.50 1.95 16.70
N VAL A 112 -10.47 2.02 15.85
CA VAL A 112 -9.18 2.63 16.14
C VAL A 112 -8.86 3.63 15.04
N SER A 113 -8.48 4.85 15.43
CA SER A 113 -8.06 5.91 14.53
C SER A 113 -6.55 6.04 14.51
N PHE A 114 -5.94 6.35 13.37
CA PHE A 114 -4.50 6.57 13.24
C PHE A 114 -4.13 7.42 12.01
N VAL A 115 -2.89 7.88 11.98
CA VAL A 115 -2.22 8.36 10.75
C VAL A 115 -1.02 7.48 10.43
N GLN A 116 -0.70 7.36 9.15
CA GLN A 116 0.46 6.61 8.66
C GLN A 116 1.54 7.59 8.19
N PRO A 117 2.62 7.81 8.96
CA PRO A 117 3.73 8.66 8.53
C PRO A 117 4.43 8.09 7.29
N ASN A 118 4.81 8.99 6.38
CA ASN A 118 5.52 8.66 5.14
C ASN A 118 7.01 8.98 5.29
N GLY A 119 7.84 8.01 4.92
CA GLY A 119 9.28 8.12 4.91
C GLY A 119 9.90 7.13 3.94
N ALA A 120 10.92 7.58 3.19
CA ALA A 120 11.69 6.75 2.27
C ALA A 120 13.19 6.90 2.55
N ILE A 121 13.88 5.77 2.74
CA ILE A 121 15.34 5.69 2.89
C ILE A 121 15.89 4.98 1.66
N PHE A 122 16.81 5.62 0.94
CA PHE A 122 17.45 5.01 -0.23
C PHE A 122 18.38 3.88 0.19
N GLU A 123 18.34 2.75 -0.55
CA GLU A 123 19.16 1.57 -0.31
C GLU A 123 20.13 1.37 -1.49
N PRO A 124 21.36 1.92 -1.43
CA PRO A 124 22.32 1.82 -2.54
C PRO A 124 22.70 0.38 -2.88
N SER A 125 22.77 -0.50 -1.87
CA SER A 125 23.14 -1.92 -2.02
C SER A 125 22.11 -2.74 -2.82
N LEU A 126 20.86 -2.28 -2.87
CA LEU A 126 19.76 -2.91 -3.60
C LEU A 126 19.40 -2.14 -4.88
N SER A 127 20.23 -1.18 -5.29
CA SER A 127 19.96 -0.27 -6.41
C SER A 127 20.99 -0.43 -7.52
N VAL A 128 20.56 -0.21 -8.77
CA VAL A 128 21.44 -0.28 -9.96
C VAL A 128 22.40 0.92 -10.06
N GLY A 129 22.08 2.02 -9.40
CA GLY A 129 22.83 3.28 -9.48
C GLY A 129 22.52 4.19 -8.31
N THR A 130 22.84 5.48 -8.44
CA THR A 130 22.70 6.46 -7.35
C THR A 130 21.46 7.34 -7.52
N GLU A 131 21.07 8.07 -6.46
CA GLU A 131 20.01 9.08 -6.57
C GLU A 131 20.39 10.26 -7.50
N ASN A 132 21.67 10.41 -7.84
CA ASN A 132 22.18 11.45 -8.74
C ASN A 132 22.15 11.03 -10.21
N ASP A 133 21.76 9.79 -10.52
CA ASP A 133 21.61 9.33 -11.89
C ASP A 133 20.57 10.18 -12.62
N THR A 134 20.92 10.63 -13.82
CA THR A 134 20.05 11.51 -14.62
C THR A 134 19.23 10.74 -15.65
N PHE A 135 18.03 11.23 -15.91
CA PHE A 135 17.10 10.69 -16.90
C PHE A 135 16.51 11.83 -17.74
N THR A 136 16.30 11.57 -19.01
CA THR A 136 15.48 12.43 -19.87
C THR A 136 14.04 11.98 -19.75
N VAL A 137 13.19 12.86 -19.22
CA VAL A 137 11.78 12.59 -18.92
C VAL A 137 10.89 13.74 -19.39
N LEU A 138 9.59 13.50 -19.45
CA LEU A 138 8.62 14.55 -19.73
C LEU A 138 8.76 15.68 -18.71
N ASN A 139 8.68 16.92 -19.18
CA ASN A 139 8.62 18.08 -18.31
C ASN A 139 7.23 18.14 -17.64
N LEU A 140 7.18 17.72 -16.37
CA LEU A 140 5.95 17.61 -15.59
C LEU A 140 5.22 18.95 -15.48
N ALA A 141 5.94 20.04 -15.23
CA ALA A 141 5.35 21.37 -15.07
C ALA A 141 4.76 21.89 -16.39
N VAL A 142 5.52 21.77 -17.49
CA VAL A 142 5.07 22.18 -18.82
C VAL A 142 3.83 21.39 -19.25
N ALA A 143 3.85 20.06 -19.08
CA ALA A 143 2.73 19.20 -19.42
C ALA A 143 1.48 19.49 -18.57
N ALA A 144 1.64 19.61 -17.25
CA ALA A 144 0.53 19.86 -16.34
C ALA A 144 -0.09 21.25 -16.56
N ALA A 145 0.72 22.30 -16.69
CA ALA A 145 0.21 23.66 -16.90
C ALA A 145 -0.56 23.76 -18.23
N ALA A 146 -0.04 23.15 -19.30
CA ALA A 146 -0.72 23.11 -20.59
C ALA A 146 -2.05 22.33 -20.52
N HIS A 147 -2.14 21.29 -19.68
CA HIS A 147 -3.37 20.51 -19.49
C HIS A 147 -4.41 21.25 -18.63
N ILE A 148 -3.99 21.88 -17.53
CA ILE A 148 -4.91 22.56 -16.59
C ILE A 148 -5.46 23.85 -17.19
N TYR A 149 -4.61 24.66 -17.83
CA TYR A 149 -4.97 25.99 -18.29
C TYR A 149 -5.30 26.01 -19.79
N GLN A 150 -6.50 25.61 -20.17
CA GLN A 150 -6.92 25.56 -21.59
C GLN A 150 -7.26 26.92 -22.22
N ASN A 151 -7.32 28.00 -21.44
CA ASN A 151 -7.63 29.34 -21.95
C ASN A 151 -6.51 29.86 -22.87
N ALA A 152 -6.86 30.32 -24.08
CA ALA A 152 -5.89 30.73 -25.11
C ALA A 152 -4.99 31.92 -24.71
N PHE A 153 -5.53 32.88 -23.94
CA PHE A 153 -4.73 34.00 -23.43
C PHE A 153 -3.70 33.51 -22.42
N VAL A 154 -4.13 32.67 -21.47
CA VAL A 154 -3.23 32.07 -20.48
C VAL A 154 -2.15 31.22 -21.16
N GLN A 155 -2.52 30.38 -22.13
CA GLN A 155 -1.57 29.59 -22.93
C GLN A 155 -0.51 30.46 -23.63
N SER A 156 -0.89 31.62 -24.15
CA SER A 156 0.05 32.55 -24.78
C SER A 156 1.07 33.11 -23.77
N VAL A 157 0.62 33.44 -22.56
CA VAL A 157 1.50 33.86 -21.45
C VAL A 157 2.40 32.70 -21.02
N LEU A 158 1.86 31.50 -20.82
CA LEU A 158 2.63 30.31 -20.44
C LEU A 158 3.71 29.99 -21.48
N ASN A 159 3.40 30.03 -22.77
CA ASN A 159 4.37 29.80 -23.85
C ASN A 159 5.54 30.80 -23.81
N SER A 160 5.25 32.08 -23.54
CA SER A 160 6.29 33.09 -23.35
C SER A 160 7.19 32.79 -22.13
N LEU A 161 6.61 32.34 -21.01
CA LEU A 161 7.36 31.97 -19.80
C LEU A 161 8.18 30.70 -19.99
N ILE A 162 7.65 29.70 -20.70
CA ILE A 162 8.36 28.47 -21.06
C ILE A 162 9.61 28.81 -21.90
N LYS A 163 9.45 29.64 -22.93
CA LYS A 163 10.59 30.11 -23.74
C LYS A 163 11.60 30.91 -22.92
N LYS A 164 11.13 31.81 -22.05
CA LYS A 164 11.98 32.65 -21.20
C LYS A 164 12.80 31.83 -20.20
N SER A 165 12.20 30.79 -19.61
CA SER A 165 12.88 29.86 -18.70
C SER A 165 13.76 28.83 -19.42
N LYS A 166 13.78 28.84 -20.76
CA LYS A 166 14.43 27.80 -21.60
C LYS A 166 13.91 26.39 -21.29
N SER A 167 12.66 26.29 -20.84
CA SER A 167 12.00 25.01 -20.60
C SER A 167 11.55 24.41 -21.93
N SER A 168 11.53 23.07 -21.99
CA SER A 168 11.11 22.30 -23.17
C SER A 168 10.13 21.19 -22.77
N MET A 169 9.56 20.49 -23.75
CA MET A 169 8.66 19.35 -23.53
C MET A 169 9.32 18.23 -22.73
N PHE A 170 10.61 18.01 -22.95
CA PHE A 170 11.43 17.08 -22.18
C PHE A 170 12.46 17.83 -21.35
N GLN A 171 12.90 17.21 -20.26
CA GLN A 171 13.95 17.72 -19.39
C GLN A 171 14.84 16.59 -18.90
N THR A 172 16.05 16.94 -18.51
CA THR A 172 16.97 16.02 -17.84
C THR A 172 17.00 16.32 -16.35
N ARG A 173 16.68 15.34 -15.52
CA ARG A 173 16.64 15.47 -14.05
C ARG A 173 17.28 14.26 -13.38
N THR A 174 17.82 14.48 -12.18
CA THR A 174 18.29 13.39 -11.32
C THR A 174 17.10 12.56 -10.80
N LEU A 175 17.35 11.32 -10.38
CA LEU A 175 16.34 10.49 -9.72
C LEU A 175 15.74 11.21 -8.51
N LYS A 176 16.60 11.82 -7.68
CA LYS A 176 16.20 12.52 -6.47
C LYS A 176 15.21 13.63 -6.75
N GLU A 177 15.52 14.48 -7.72
CA GLU A 177 14.65 15.57 -8.16
C GLU A 177 13.32 15.02 -8.68
N LEU A 178 13.37 14.03 -9.57
CA LEU A 178 12.17 13.47 -10.20
C LEU A 178 11.19 12.87 -9.19
N LEU A 179 11.69 12.09 -8.22
CA LEU A 179 10.86 11.44 -7.22
C LEU A 179 10.41 12.41 -6.12
N TRP A 180 11.35 13.15 -5.53
CA TRP A 180 11.13 13.87 -4.27
C TRP A 180 10.94 15.37 -4.44
N GLY A 181 11.11 15.90 -5.64
CA GLY A 181 10.79 17.28 -5.97
C GLY A 181 11.99 18.13 -6.38
N TYR A 182 11.74 19.04 -7.32
CA TYR A 182 12.65 20.12 -7.71
C TYR A 182 11.86 21.41 -7.95
N LYS A 183 12.52 22.56 -7.78
CA LYS A 183 11.95 23.85 -8.16
C LYS A 183 12.00 23.99 -9.68
N ASP A 184 10.83 24.14 -10.30
CA ASP A 184 10.71 24.28 -11.74
C ASP A 184 11.03 25.71 -12.20
N PRO A 185 11.96 25.91 -13.16
CA PRO A 185 12.35 27.23 -13.63
C PRO A 185 11.25 27.95 -14.41
N PHE A 186 10.27 27.23 -14.97
CA PHE A 186 9.13 27.83 -15.64
C PHE A 186 8.08 28.29 -14.62
N LEU A 187 7.72 27.45 -13.64
CA LEU A 187 6.72 27.81 -12.61
C LEU A 187 7.17 28.96 -11.73
N THR A 188 8.47 29.09 -11.47
CA THR A 188 9.02 30.22 -10.69
C THR A 188 8.86 31.57 -11.38
N LEU A 189 8.63 31.61 -12.70
CA LEU A 189 8.37 32.84 -13.45
C LEU A 189 6.88 33.19 -13.53
N VAL A 190 5.99 32.31 -13.06
CA VAL A 190 4.55 32.55 -13.10
C VAL A 190 4.19 33.59 -12.04
N PRO A 191 3.51 34.70 -12.40
CA PRO A 191 3.24 35.82 -11.49
C PRO A 191 2.10 35.55 -10.48
N TYR A 192 1.60 34.31 -10.42
CA TYR A 192 0.52 33.89 -9.53
C TYR A 192 1.05 32.97 -8.44
N ASN A 193 0.36 32.93 -7.30
CA ASN A 193 0.74 32.09 -6.18
C ASN A 193 0.43 30.61 -6.47
N ILE A 194 1.34 29.94 -7.18
CA ILE A 194 1.26 28.51 -7.49
C ILE A 194 2.44 27.75 -6.86
N PRO A 195 2.26 26.48 -6.49
CA PRO A 195 3.38 25.64 -6.07
C PRO A 195 4.43 25.55 -7.19
N THR A 196 5.66 25.94 -6.88
CA THR A 196 6.77 25.93 -7.85
C THR A 196 7.61 24.65 -7.81
N THR A 197 7.41 23.82 -6.78
CA THR A 197 8.13 22.55 -6.62
C THR A 197 7.27 21.42 -7.18
N VAL A 198 7.85 20.61 -8.06
CA VAL A 198 7.18 19.50 -8.72
C VAL A 198 8.00 18.22 -8.57
N GLY A 199 7.33 17.09 -8.38
CA GLY A 199 7.94 15.76 -8.24
C GLY A 199 6.85 14.70 -8.17
N LEU A 200 7.17 13.45 -8.50
CA LEU A 200 6.17 12.37 -8.57
C LEU A 200 5.57 12.03 -7.20
N PHE A 201 6.39 12.11 -6.15
CA PHE A 201 6.00 11.86 -4.77
C PHE A 201 6.23 13.11 -3.90
N TYR A 202 6.18 14.31 -4.47
CA TYR A 202 6.37 15.53 -3.68
C TYR A 202 5.04 16.06 -3.12
N PRO A 203 4.93 16.35 -1.82
CA PRO A 203 5.85 15.98 -0.73
C PRO A 203 5.67 14.51 -0.29
N TYR A 204 6.73 13.91 0.29
CA TYR A 204 6.67 12.55 0.86
C TYR A 204 7.13 12.53 2.31
N ASN A 205 8.42 12.76 2.55
CA ASN A 205 8.99 12.74 3.90
C ASN A 205 8.36 13.83 4.77
N ASN A 206 8.16 13.54 6.05
CA ASN A 206 7.50 14.42 7.04
C ASN A 206 6.01 14.69 6.73
N THR A 207 5.39 13.88 5.90
CA THR A 207 3.92 13.88 5.73
C THR A 207 3.34 12.66 6.43
N ALA A 208 2.03 12.67 6.66
CA ALA A 208 1.30 11.51 7.13
C ALA A 208 0.00 11.37 6.34
N ASP A 209 -0.34 10.13 5.98
CA ASP A 209 -1.59 9.80 5.32
C ASP A 209 -2.65 9.44 6.37
N GLY A 210 -3.86 9.98 6.22
CA GLY A 210 -4.96 9.83 7.17
C GLY A 210 -5.68 11.14 7.47
N VAL A 211 -6.51 11.21 8.52
CA VAL A 211 -6.75 10.16 9.53
C VAL A 211 -7.56 8.99 8.95
N TYR A 212 -7.15 7.77 9.28
CA TYR A 212 -7.90 6.53 9.05
C TYR A 212 -8.66 6.16 10.33
N LYS A 213 -9.96 5.84 10.24
CA LYS A 213 -10.75 5.18 11.29
C LYS A 213 -11.08 3.78 10.80
N VAL A 214 -10.58 2.75 11.48
CA VAL A 214 -10.79 1.32 11.11
C VAL A 214 -11.46 0.57 12.25
N PHE A 215 -12.24 -0.46 11.94
CA PHE A 215 -12.83 -1.31 12.98
C PHE A 215 -11.74 -2.14 13.68
N ASN A 216 -11.77 -2.19 15.01
CA ASN A 216 -10.80 -2.93 15.79
C ASN A 216 -11.12 -4.44 15.90
N GLY A 217 -12.34 -4.85 15.53
CA GLY A 217 -12.78 -6.25 15.50
C GLY A 217 -13.22 -6.82 16.84
N LYS A 218 -13.39 -5.98 17.88
CA LYS A 218 -13.82 -6.39 19.22
C LYS A 218 -15.30 -6.81 19.25
N ASP A 219 -16.13 -6.14 18.45
CA ASP A 219 -17.54 -6.47 18.22
C ASP A 219 -17.68 -7.69 17.28
N ASN A 220 -17.06 -7.60 16.11
CA ASN A 220 -17.13 -8.58 15.05
C ASN A 220 -15.77 -8.69 14.37
N ILE A 221 -15.10 -9.82 14.60
CA ILE A 221 -13.79 -10.11 14.04
C ILE A 221 -13.77 -10.10 12.51
N SER A 222 -14.93 -10.28 11.85
CA SER A 222 -15.06 -10.23 10.39
C SER A 222 -14.84 -8.83 9.81
N ASN A 223 -14.88 -7.80 10.66
CA ASN A 223 -14.71 -6.40 10.28
C ASN A 223 -13.33 -5.83 10.64
N VAL A 224 -12.48 -6.59 11.33
CA VAL A 224 -11.18 -6.09 11.80
C VAL A 224 -10.35 -5.47 10.65
N ALA A 225 -9.76 -4.30 10.93
CA ALA A 225 -8.97 -3.49 10.00
C ALA A 225 -9.72 -2.95 8.76
N ILE A 226 -11.03 -3.22 8.61
CA ILE A 226 -11.84 -2.57 7.56
C ILE A 226 -11.97 -1.09 7.89
N ILE A 227 -11.78 -0.24 6.88
CA ILE A 227 -11.87 1.20 6.99
C ILE A 227 -13.34 1.61 7.13
N ASP A 228 -13.67 2.26 8.24
CA ASP A 228 -14.95 2.90 8.44
C ASP A 228 -14.96 4.29 7.77
N THR A 229 -13.94 5.10 8.04
CA THR A 229 -13.76 6.41 7.37
C THR A 229 -12.30 6.70 7.07
N TYR A 230 -12.07 7.44 5.99
CA TYR A 230 -10.79 8.07 5.67
C TYR A 230 -11.01 9.57 5.57
N LYS A 231 -10.24 10.35 6.33
CA LYS A 231 -10.40 11.80 6.48
C LYS A 231 -11.82 12.22 6.85
N GLY A 232 -12.46 11.43 7.73
CA GLY A 232 -13.83 11.66 8.21
C GLY A 232 -14.93 11.40 7.18
N LYS A 233 -14.61 10.81 6.02
CA LYS A 233 -15.57 10.49 4.97
C LYS A 233 -15.58 9.00 4.63
N LYS A 234 -16.75 8.51 4.20
CA LYS A 234 -16.92 7.15 3.64
C LYS A 234 -16.73 7.10 2.13
N ASN A 235 -16.71 8.26 1.48
CA ASN A 235 -16.57 8.44 0.03
C ASN A 235 -15.49 9.49 -0.27
N LEU A 236 -14.77 9.36 -1.39
CA LEU A 236 -13.60 10.18 -1.73
C LEU A 236 -13.92 11.54 -2.35
N SER A 237 -15.10 11.70 -2.95
CA SER A 237 -15.52 12.85 -3.77
C SER A 237 -14.70 13.01 -5.08
N PHE A 238 -14.12 11.92 -5.60
CA PHE A 238 -13.34 11.91 -6.85
C PHE A 238 -14.07 11.23 -8.00
N TRP A 239 -14.90 10.23 -7.70
CA TRP A 239 -15.54 9.38 -8.70
C TRP A 239 -17.07 9.47 -8.61
N PRO A 240 -17.79 9.21 -9.70
CA PRO A 240 -19.24 9.08 -9.64
C PRO A 240 -19.66 7.75 -9.00
N SER A 241 -20.78 7.76 -8.27
CA SER A 241 -21.49 6.57 -7.79
C SER A 241 -20.62 5.64 -6.91
N TYR A 242 -20.80 4.33 -7.02
CA TYR A 242 -20.15 3.30 -6.19
C TYR A 242 -18.62 3.26 -6.30
N CYS A 243 -18.05 3.86 -7.35
CA CYS A 243 -16.60 3.97 -7.55
C CYS A 243 -15.94 4.85 -6.49
N ASP A 244 -16.71 5.74 -5.85
CA ASP A 244 -16.22 6.71 -4.87
C ASP A 244 -16.13 6.16 -3.45
N MET A 245 -16.73 4.99 -3.21
CA MET A 245 -16.80 4.38 -1.88
C MET A 245 -15.43 3.89 -1.40
N ILE A 246 -15.19 4.07 -0.11
CA ILE A 246 -14.03 3.53 0.60
C ILE A 246 -14.46 2.21 1.24
N ASN A 247 -14.01 1.09 0.67
CA ASN A 247 -14.33 -0.25 1.18
C ASN A 247 -13.06 -1.06 1.40
N GLY A 248 -13.13 -1.99 2.34
CA GLY A 248 -12.08 -2.95 2.63
C GLY A 248 -11.04 -2.40 3.60
N THR A 249 -9.88 -3.07 3.66
CA THR A 249 -8.78 -2.68 4.55
C THR A 249 -7.78 -1.78 3.82
N ASP A 250 -6.64 -1.49 4.45
CA ASP A 250 -5.47 -0.85 3.83
C ASP A 250 -4.55 -1.83 3.09
N ALA A 251 -5.00 -3.08 2.91
CA ALA A 251 -4.27 -4.22 2.34
C ALA A 251 -3.07 -4.72 3.16
N ALA A 252 -2.77 -4.15 4.33
CA ALA A 252 -1.71 -4.68 5.20
C ALA A 252 -2.18 -5.94 5.94
N SER A 253 -3.47 -6.02 6.26
CA SER A 253 -4.13 -7.16 6.88
C SER A 253 -5.56 -7.31 6.39
N PHE A 254 -6.12 -8.50 6.53
CA PHE A 254 -7.53 -8.81 6.24
C PHE A 254 -8.15 -9.53 7.44
N PRO A 255 -9.49 -9.53 7.57
CA PRO A 255 -10.18 -10.35 8.55
C PRO A 255 -9.78 -11.82 8.46
N PRO A 256 -9.70 -12.54 9.61
CA PRO A 256 -9.23 -13.92 9.66
C PRO A 256 -10.19 -14.89 8.96
N PHE A 257 -9.75 -16.14 8.80
CA PHE A 257 -10.53 -17.22 8.18
C PHE A 257 -10.93 -16.92 6.73
N VAL A 258 -9.98 -16.41 5.93
CA VAL A 258 -10.20 -16.08 4.51
C VAL A 258 -10.45 -17.34 3.68
N GLU A 259 -11.61 -17.39 3.03
CA GLU A 259 -11.96 -18.42 2.07
C GLU A 259 -11.40 -18.14 0.66
N LYS A 260 -11.12 -19.19 -0.12
CA LYS A 260 -10.62 -19.06 -1.50
C LYS A 260 -11.62 -18.40 -2.45
N THR A 261 -12.91 -18.48 -2.14
CA THR A 261 -14.02 -17.86 -2.90
C THR A 261 -14.20 -16.39 -2.57
N ARG A 262 -13.62 -15.90 -1.45
CA ARG A 262 -13.81 -14.53 -0.98
C ARG A 262 -13.02 -13.55 -1.84
N VAL A 263 -13.72 -12.51 -2.30
CA VAL A 263 -13.08 -11.35 -2.94
C VAL A 263 -12.59 -10.41 -1.83
N LEU A 264 -11.29 -10.13 -1.79
CA LEU A 264 -10.72 -9.22 -0.80
C LEU A 264 -10.69 -7.81 -1.38
N GLN A 265 -11.40 -6.90 -0.74
CA GLN A 265 -11.41 -5.47 -1.09
C GLN A 265 -10.42 -4.72 -0.23
N PHE A 266 -9.79 -3.71 -0.80
CA PHE A 266 -8.94 -2.76 -0.07
C PHE A 266 -8.95 -1.38 -0.73
N PHE A 267 -8.71 -0.37 0.09
CA PHE A 267 -8.52 1.00 -0.34
C PHE A 267 -7.03 1.31 -0.41
N SER A 268 -6.61 1.96 -1.51
CA SER A 268 -5.25 2.48 -1.65
C SER A 268 -5.32 3.97 -1.96
N SER A 269 -4.83 4.78 -1.02
CA SER A 269 -4.77 6.24 -1.14
C SER A 269 -3.87 6.68 -2.30
N ASP A 270 -2.77 5.96 -2.55
CA ASP A 270 -1.82 6.24 -3.63
C ASP A 270 -2.49 6.25 -5.03
N ILE A 271 -3.50 5.40 -5.26
CA ILE A 271 -4.27 5.36 -6.53
C ILE A 271 -5.66 6.00 -6.42
N CYS A 272 -5.97 6.63 -5.28
CA CYS A 272 -7.22 7.36 -5.02
C CYS A 272 -8.51 6.54 -5.28
N ARG A 273 -8.50 5.23 -5.01
CA ARG A 273 -9.68 4.36 -5.19
C ARG A 273 -9.59 3.06 -4.38
N LYS A 274 -10.74 2.40 -4.22
CA LYS A 274 -10.79 0.99 -3.83
C LYS A 274 -10.50 0.07 -5.01
N THR A 275 -9.92 -1.09 -4.71
CA THR A 275 -9.72 -2.19 -5.64
C THR A 275 -9.96 -3.52 -4.92
N CYS A 276 -9.86 -4.63 -5.64
CA CYS A 276 -10.03 -5.95 -5.08
C CYS A 276 -9.06 -6.96 -5.69
N VAL A 277 -8.82 -8.04 -4.95
CA VAL A 277 -8.02 -9.18 -5.39
C VAL A 277 -8.82 -10.47 -5.25
N HIS A 278 -8.52 -11.40 -6.16
CA HIS A 278 -9.11 -12.72 -6.24
C HIS A 278 -8.04 -13.76 -5.92
N PHE A 279 -8.47 -14.88 -5.34
CA PHE A 279 -7.60 -16.04 -5.18
C PHE A 279 -7.12 -16.55 -6.54
N THR A 280 -5.82 -16.84 -6.64
CA THR A 280 -5.21 -17.40 -7.85
C THR A 280 -4.75 -18.82 -7.63
N SER A 281 -3.76 -19.03 -6.77
CA SER A 281 -3.17 -20.32 -6.48
C SER A 281 -2.67 -20.39 -5.03
N PRO A 282 -2.60 -21.60 -4.43
CA PRO A 282 -1.95 -21.77 -3.15
C PRO A 282 -0.44 -21.61 -3.30
N PHE A 283 0.18 -20.91 -2.36
CA PHE A 283 1.63 -20.75 -2.28
C PHE A 283 2.12 -21.21 -0.92
N SER A 284 3.20 -22.00 -0.89
CA SER A 284 3.86 -22.40 0.35
C SER A 284 5.37 -22.21 0.18
N THR A 285 5.98 -21.46 1.09
CA THR A 285 7.43 -21.40 1.23
C THR A 285 7.80 -22.39 2.33
N CYS A 286 8.41 -23.52 1.95
CA CYS A 286 9.15 -24.29 2.94
C CYS A 286 10.34 -23.42 3.37
N LYS A 287 10.28 -22.87 4.59
CA LYS A 287 11.48 -22.32 5.22
C LYS A 287 12.39 -23.50 5.53
N SER A 288 13.45 -23.67 4.74
CA SER A 288 14.64 -24.45 5.07
C SER A 288 15.37 -23.87 6.27
#